data_AF-A0A1D6LRM5-F1
#
_entry.id   AF-A0A1D6LRM5-F1
#
_cell.length_a   1.000
_cell.length_b   1.000
_cell.length_c   1.000
_cell.angle_alpha   90.00
_cell.angle_beta   90.00
_cell.angle_gamma   90.00
#
_symmetry.space_group_name_H-M   'P 1'
#
loop_
_entity.id
_entity.type
_entity.pdbx_description
1 polymer ?
#
loop_
_entity_poly.entity_id
_entity_poly.type
_entity_poly.pdbx_seq_one_letter_code
_entity_poly.pdbx_strand_id
1 'polypeptide(L)'
;MACTDNVMRALFLLALFCVMHGEKEESKRIDAKASGPGGSFDITKLGASGNGKIDNTKAVQEAWASACGDTGKQTILIPKGDFLVGQLNFTGPCKGDVTIHVDGNLLSTMDLSQYKEHGNWMTSTSSIAAPTTRPWLYARTPRAAPRVASRSLHASRPSVD
;
A
#
# COMPACT_ATOMS: atom_id res chain seq x y z
N MET A 1 52.39 33.05 13.07
CA MET A 1 51.79 32.27 11.97
C MET A 1 50.65 31.44 12.55
N ALA A 2 49.44 32.00 12.67
CA ALA A 2 48.25 31.33 13.23
C ALA A 2 47.25 30.98 12.10
N CYS A 3 47.76 30.39 11.02
CA CYS A 3 46.96 30.06 9.83
C CYS A 3 46.58 28.58 9.78
N THR A 4 47.04 27.77 10.73
CA THR A 4 46.84 26.32 10.74
C THR A 4 45.61 25.89 11.53
N ASP A 5 45.13 26.66 12.51
CA ASP A 5 44.00 26.22 13.35
C ASP A 5 42.64 26.35 12.64
N ASN A 6 42.38 27.50 12.02
CA ASN A 6 41.10 27.73 11.34
C ASN A 6 41.00 26.97 10.01
N VAL A 7 42.12 26.78 9.32
CA VAL A 7 42.18 26.02 8.07
C VAL A 7 42.06 24.52 8.35
N MET A 8 42.74 23.96 9.36
CA MET A 8 42.57 22.56 9.73
C MET A 8 41.18 22.27 10.29
N ARG A 9 40.58 23.18 11.07
CA ARG A 9 39.18 23.05 11.51
C ARG A 9 38.21 23.12 10.34
N ALA A 10 38.43 24.01 9.37
CA ALA A 10 37.62 24.08 8.15
C ALA A 10 37.76 22.80 7.30
N LEU A 11 38.95 22.24 7.18
CA LEU A 11 39.20 20.98 6.47
C LEU A 11 38.55 19.78 7.18
N PHE A 12 38.61 19.72 8.51
CA PHE A 12 37.91 18.70 9.30
C PHE A 12 36.40 18.83 9.19
N LEU A 13 35.85 20.04 9.25
CA LEU A 13 34.42 20.27 9.07
C LEU A 13 33.98 19.92 7.64
N LEU A 14 34.74 20.31 6.61
CA LEU A 14 34.47 19.92 5.21
C LEU A 14 34.52 18.39 5.04
N ALA A 15 35.50 17.70 5.63
CA ALA A 15 35.57 16.25 5.60
C ALA A 15 34.36 15.59 6.31
N LEU A 16 33.93 16.13 7.46
CA LEU A 16 32.74 15.66 8.16
C LEU A 16 31.45 15.96 7.37
N PHE A 17 31.34 17.13 6.72
CA PHE A 17 30.24 17.42 5.79
C PHE A 17 30.23 16.47 4.58
N CYS A 18 31.39 16.06 4.08
CA CYS A 18 31.50 15.05 3.02
C CYS A 18 31.07 13.65 3.49
N VAL A 19 31.31 13.29 4.75
CA VAL A 19 30.84 12.02 5.34
C VAL A 19 29.33 12.06 5.60
N MET A 20 28.76 13.23 5.96
CA MET A 20 27.31 13.40 6.18
C MET A 20 26.50 13.58 4.89
N HIS A 21 27.13 13.89 3.76
CA HIS A 21 26.51 13.89 2.41
C HIS A 21 27.04 12.76 1.51
N GLY A 22 27.75 11.80 2.10
CA GLY A 22 28.41 10.69 1.44
C GLY A 22 27.53 9.46 1.17
N GLU A 23 26.21 9.63 1.08
CA GLU A 23 25.32 8.69 0.39
C GLU A 23 24.35 9.54 -0.43
N LYS A 24 24.84 10.00 -1.57
CA LYS A 24 23.96 10.23 -2.71
C LYS A 24 23.57 8.83 -3.18
N GLU A 25 22.56 8.23 -2.53
CA GLU A 25 21.81 7.16 -3.15
C GLU A 25 21.32 7.73 -4.48
N GLU A 26 21.99 7.32 -5.54
CA GLU A 26 21.50 7.40 -6.90
C GLU A 26 20.14 6.68 -6.85
N SER A 27 19.08 7.47 -6.64
CA SER A 27 17.74 7.10 -7.00
C SER A 27 17.79 6.88 -8.50
N LYS A 28 18.18 5.66 -8.87
CA LYS A 28 17.92 5.11 -10.18
C LYS A 28 16.40 5.09 -10.21
N ARG A 29 15.82 6.16 -10.74
CA ARG A 29 14.46 6.14 -11.25
C ARG A 29 14.44 4.93 -12.15
N ILE A 30 13.92 3.83 -11.64
CA ILE A 30 13.41 2.80 -12.49
C ILE A 30 12.22 3.48 -13.11
N ASP A 31 12.39 3.97 -14.34
CA ASP A 31 11.31 4.38 -15.20
C ASP A 31 10.45 3.13 -15.46
N ALA A 32 9.71 2.70 -14.46
CA ALA A 32 8.63 1.75 -14.59
C ALA A 32 7.44 2.53 -15.16
N LYS A 33 7.59 3.03 -16.39
CA LYS A 33 6.40 3.27 -17.21
C LYS A 33 5.97 1.91 -17.76
N ALA A 34 5.16 1.21 -16.97
CA ALA A 34 4.28 0.19 -17.47
C ALA A 34 2.84 0.55 -17.06
N SER A 35 2.25 1.48 -17.81
CA SER A 35 0.79 1.58 -17.93
C SER A 35 0.31 0.34 -18.71
N GLY A 36 0.22 -0.79 -18.04
CA GLY A 36 -0.24 -2.08 -18.58
C GLY A 36 -1.10 -2.85 -17.57
N PRO A 37 -1.73 -3.98 -17.96
CA PRO A 37 -2.82 -4.62 -17.22
C PRO A 37 -2.40 -5.32 -15.90
N GLY A 38 -1.14 -5.19 -15.49
CA GLY A 38 -0.62 -5.69 -14.22
C GLY A 38 0.91 -5.67 -14.19
N GLY A 39 1.47 -5.79 -12.99
CA GLY A 39 2.91 -5.72 -12.73
C GLY A 39 3.33 -6.58 -11.52
N SER A 40 4.64 -6.77 -11.36
CA SER A 40 5.20 -7.57 -10.26
C SER A 40 6.38 -6.86 -9.58
N PHE A 41 6.36 -6.78 -8.25
CA PHE A 41 7.38 -6.17 -7.40
C PHE A 41 8.09 -7.25 -6.58
N ASP A 42 9.28 -7.65 -7.02
CA ASP A 42 10.14 -8.59 -6.29
C ASP A 42 10.95 -7.83 -5.25
N ILE A 43 10.79 -8.20 -3.98
CA ILE A 43 11.45 -7.50 -2.87
C ILE A 43 12.98 -7.58 -2.94
N THR A 44 13.56 -8.60 -3.58
CA THR A 44 15.03 -8.74 -3.73
C THR A 44 15.59 -7.70 -4.69
N LYS A 45 14.79 -7.27 -5.67
CA LYS A 45 15.13 -6.16 -6.57
C LYS A 45 15.08 -4.80 -5.87
N LEU A 46 14.42 -4.74 -4.72
CA LEU A 46 14.35 -3.58 -3.82
C LEU A 46 15.36 -3.67 -2.67
N GLY A 47 16.33 -4.59 -2.76
CA GLY A 47 17.42 -4.72 -1.79
C GLY A 47 17.15 -5.68 -0.63
N ALA A 48 16.05 -6.44 -0.64
CA ALA A 48 15.80 -7.42 0.40
C ALA A 48 16.78 -8.60 0.34
N SER A 49 17.25 -9.05 1.51
CA SER A 49 18.14 -10.19 1.69
C SER A 49 17.47 -11.30 2.48
N GLY A 50 17.35 -12.48 1.87
CA GLY A 50 16.70 -13.67 2.43
C GLY A 50 17.54 -14.46 3.44
N ASN A 51 18.39 -13.80 4.22
CA ASN A 51 19.34 -14.44 5.15
C ASN A 51 18.86 -14.49 6.62
N GLY A 52 17.66 -13.98 6.90
CA GLY A 52 17.03 -13.95 8.22
C GLY A 52 17.64 -12.99 9.24
N LYS A 53 18.64 -12.19 8.84
CA LYS A 53 19.42 -11.33 9.75
C LYS A 53 19.30 -9.84 9.45
N ILE A 54 19.14 -9.50 8.17
CA ILE A 54 19.02 -8.12 7.71
C ILE A 54 17.55 -7.71 7.77
N ASP A 55 17.27 -6.52 8.30
CA ASP A 55 15.93 -5.94 8.28
C ASP A 55 15.52 -5.55 6.86
N ASN A 56 14.43 -6.15 6.38
CA ASN A 56 13.86 -5.98 5.05
C ASN A 56 12.57 -5.14 5.06
N THR A 57 12.20 -4.52 6.19
CA THR A 57 10.97 -3.74 6.35
C THR A 57 10.82 -2.69 5.27
N LYS A 58 11.90 -1.94 4.97
CA LYS A 58 11.91 -0.89 3.94
C LYS A 58 11.56 -1.47 2.56
N ALA A 59 12.20 -2.57 2.16
CA ALA A 59 11.98 -3.18 0.85
C ALA A 59 10.54 -3.70 0.69
N VAL A 60 9.97 -4.30 1.75
CA VAL A 60 8.57 -4.79 1.72
C VAL A 60 7.57 -3.61 1.69
N GLN A 61 7.81 -2.55 2.45
CA GLN A 61 6.96 -1.36 2.44
C GLN A 61 7.05 -0.59 1.12
N GLU A 62 8.23 -0.54 0.50
CA GLU A 62 8.42 0.07 -0.81
C GLU A 62 7.67 -0.72 -1.90
N ALA A 63 7.78 -2.06 -1.89
CA ALA A 63 6.99 -2.91 -2.79
C ALA A 63 5.49 -2.66 -2.64
N TRP A 64 5.01 -2.52 -1.40
CA TRP A 64 3.62 -2.16 -1.12
C TRP A 64 3.25 -0.79 -1.69
N ALA A 65 4.05 0.23 -1.44
CA ALA A 65 3.79 1.58 -1.91
C ALA A 65 3.72 1.65 -3.44
N SER A 66 4.63 0.97 -4.14
CA SER A 66 4.63 0.91 -5.60
C SER A 66 3.42 0.15 -6.13
N ALA A 67 3.15 -1.06 -5.61
CA ALA A 67 2.00 -1.85 -6.05
C ALA A 67 0.66 -1.15 -5.78
N CYS A 68 0.50 -0.55 -4.60
CA CYS A 68 -0.71 0.18 -4.22
C CYS A 68 -0.88 1.47 -5.04
N GLY A 69 0.22 2.10 -5.45
CA GLY A 69 0.25 3.32 -6.27
C GLY A 69 -0.08 3.11 -7.75
N ASP A 70 -0.09 1.86 -8.22
CA ASP A 70 -0.29 1.49 -9.63
C ASP A 70 -1.71 0.98 -9.92
N THR A 71 -2.12 1.10 -11.17
CA THR A 71 -3.41 0.62 -11.66
C THR A 71 -3.32 -0.83 -12.14
N GLY A 72 -4.44 -1.53 -12.24
CA GLY A 72 -4.45 -2.94 -12.69
C GLY A 72 -4.10 -3.92 -11.57
N LYS A 73 -3.77 -5.17 -11.94
CA LYS A 73 -3.47 -6.23 -10.97
C LYS A 73 -1.98 -6.28 -10.68
N GLN A 74 -1.59 -5.88 -9.47
CA GLN A 74 -0.21 -5.82 -9.02
C GLN A 74 0.10 -6.99 -8.09
N THR A 75 1.29 -7.57 -8.24
CA THR A 75 1.76 -8.67 -7.39
C THR A 75 3.06 -8.28 -6.69
N ILE A 76 3.13 -8.42 -5.37
CA ILE A 76 4.38 -8.32 -4.61
C ILE A 76 4.90 -9.74 -4.43
N LEU A 77 6.13 -10.02 -4.85
CA LEU A 77 6.76 -11.33 -4.75
C LEU A 77 7.77 -11.34 -3.61
N ILE A 78 7.54 -12.23 -2.64
CA ILE A 78 8.48 -12.59 -1.57
C ILE A 78 9.04 -13.97 -1.94
N PRO A 79 10.24 -14.05 -2.54
CA PRO A 79 10.79 -15.32 -3.01
C PRO A 79 11.22 -16.22 -1.85
N LYS A 80 11.72 -17.42 -2.16
CA LYS A 80 12.27 -18.33 -1.14
C LYS A 80 13.43 -17.69 -0.38
N GLY A 81 13.41 -17.83 0.94
CA GLY A 81 14.41 -17.27 1.86
C GLY A 81 13.76 -16.79 3.15
N ASP A 82 14.59 -16.34 4.09
CA ASP A 82 14.14 -15.81 5.37
C ASP A 82 14.31 -14.29 5.40
N PHE A 83 13.21 -13.55 5.50
CA PHE A 83 13.22 -12.09 5.46
C PHE A 83 12.80 -11.55 6.82
N LEU A 84 13.78 -11.08 7.60
CA LEU A 84 13.50 -10.39 8.87
C LEU A 84 12.83 -9.05 8.59
N VAL A 85 11.73 -8.77 9.27
CA VAL A 85 10.93 -7.54 9.15
C VAL A 85 10.42 -7.11 10.52
N GLY A 86 10.38 -5.80 10.74
CA GLY A 86 9.66 -5.13 11.81
C GLY A 86 8.19 -4.92 11.45
N GLN A 87 7.63 -3.79 11.89
CA GLN A 87 6.23 -3.48 11.66
C GLN A 87 5.94 -3.22 10.17
N LEU A 88 5.03 -4.00 9.59
CA LEU A 88 4.53 -3.79 8.22
C LEU A 88 3.19 -3.06 8.25
N ASN A 89 3.08 -2.03 7.40
CA ASN A 89 1.86 -1.26 7.26
C ASN A 89 1.38 -1.25 5.81
N PHE A 90 0.30 -1.97 5.57
CA PHE A 90 -0.39 -2.06 4.31
C PHE A 90 -1.57 -1.08 4.31
N THR A 91 -1.27 0.22 4.22
CA THR A 91 -2.29 1.28 4.17
C THR A 91 -2.74 1.56 2.74
N GLY A 92 -4.05 1.65 2.53
CA GLY A 92 -4.69 2.16 1.31
C GLY A 92 -5.20 3.61 1.46
N PRO A 93 -5.73 4.23 0.38
CA PRO A 93 -6.37 3.57 -0.76
C PRO A 93 -5.39 3.21 -1.90
N CYS A 94 -5.55 2.01 -2.47
CA CYS A 94 -4.80 1.56 -3.64
C CYS A 94 -5.55 1.85 -4.94
N LYS A 95 -4.81 2.10 -6.04
CA LYS A 95 -5.41 2.39 -7.36
C LYS A 95 -5.80 1.14 -8.15
N GLY A 96 -5.37 -0.04 -7.69
CA GLY A 96 -5.62 -1.33 -8.31
C GLY A 96 -5.63 -2.46 -7.28
N ASP A 97 -5.79 -3.69 -7.76
CA ASP A 97 -5.76 -4.89 -6.93
C ASP A 97 -4.30 -5.22 -6.59
N VAL A 98 -3.98 -5.38 -5.31
CA VAL A 98 -2.64 -5.78 -4.86
C VAL A 98 -2.70 -7.19 -4.28
N THR A 99 -1.88 -8.09 -4.81
CA THR A 99 -1.70 -9.46 -4.30
C THR A 99 -0.29 -9.59 -3.74
N ILE A 100 -0.14 -10.08 -2.51
CA ILE A 100 1.18 -10.46 -1.97
C ILE A 100 1.33 -11.97 -2.14
N HIS A 101 2.33 -12.39 -2.91
CA HIS A 101 2.69 -13.77 -3.13
C HIS A 101 3.94 -14.12 -2.31
N VAL A 102 3.82 -15.12 -1.43
CA VAL A 102 4.86 -15.48 -0.46
C VAL A 102 5.33 -16.91 -0.68
N ASP A 103 6.52 -17.07 -1.25
CA ASP A 103 7.22 -18.35 -1.42
C ASP A 103 8.24 -18.63 -0.29
N GLY A 104 8.67 -17.59 0.41
CA GLY A 104 9.61 -17.65 1.53
C GLY A 104 8.96 -17.42 2.89
N ASN A 105 9.75 -16.89 3.83
CA ASN A 105 9.33 -16.60 5.19
C ASN A 105 9.49 -15.12 5.53
N LEU A 106 8.47 -14.53 6.16
CA LEU A 106 8.58 -13.24 6.85
C LEU A 106 8.81 -13.51 8.33
N LEU A 107 9.98 -13.15 8.83
CA LEU A 107 10.35 -13.31 10.23
C LEU A 107 10.12 -12.01 10.97
N SER A 108 9.40 -12.07 12.09
CA SER A 108 9.18 -10.92 12.96
C SER A 108 10.45 -10.61 13.75
N THR A 109 10.88 -9.34 13.77
CA THR A 109 11.98 -8.91 14.66
C THR A 109 11.56 -8.98 16.14
N MET A 110 12.47 -9.39 17.00
CA MET A 110 12.27 -9.36 18.47
C MET A 110 12.60 -7.99 19.07
N ASP A 111 13.09 -7.05 18.26
CA ASP A 111 13.36 -5.69 18.67
C ASP A 111 12.06 -4.88 18.75
N LEU A 112 11.54 -4.74 19.96
CA LEU A 112 10.29 -4.01 20.23
C LEU A 112 10.36 -2.52 19.84
N SER A 113 11.56 -1.94 19.69
CA SER A 113 11.70 -0.53 19.26
C SER A 113 11.27 -0.31 17.80
N GLN A 114 11.20 -1.38 17.01
CA GLN A 114 10.75 -1.35 15.61
C GLN A 114 9.23 -1.39 15.47
N TYR A 115 8.50 -1.44 16.59
CA TYR A 115 7.05 -1.40 16.64
C TYR A 115 6.62 -0.09 17.27
N LYS A 116 5.54 0.50 16.74
CA LYS A 116 4.86 1.59 17.44
C LYS A 116 4.38 1.10 18.81
N GLU A 117 4.21 2.00 19.78
CA GLU A 117 3.68 1.64 21.10
C GLU A 117 2.34 0.87 20.94
N HIS A 118 2.28 -0.34 21.51
CA HIS A 118 1.17 -1.29 21.35
C HIS A 118 0.84 -1.66 19.88
N GLY A 119 1.81 -1.56 18.99
CA GLY A 119 1.65 -1.77 17.56
C GLY A 119 1.57 -3.25 17.19
N ASN A 120 0.61 -3.58 16.32
CA ASN A 120 0.54 -4.89 15.68
C ASN A 120 1.74 -5.08 14.74
N TRP A 121 2.23 -6.32 14.61
CA TRP A 121 3.30 -6.65 13.67
C TRP A 121 2.94 -6.33 12.22
N MET A 122 1.71 -6.65 11.80
CA MET A 122 1.19 -6.27 10.48
C MET A 122 -0.15 -5.55 10.65
N THR A 123 -0.29 -4.40 10.00
CA THR A 123 -1.54 -3.64 9.96
C THR A 123 -1.99 -3.47 8.52
N SER A 124 -3.24 -3.81 8.23
CA SER A 124 -3.87 -3.53 6.93
C SER A 124 -5.04 -2.57 7.15
N THR A 125 -4.89 -1.33 6.70
CA THR A 125 -5.95 -0.32 6.77
C THR A 125 -6.50 -0.10 5.37
N SER A 126 -7.67 -0.67 5.11
CA SER A 126 -8.46 -0.27 3.95
C SER A 126 -9.12 1.07 4.28
N SER A 127 -8.49 2.16 3.84
CA SER A 127 -9.19 3.44 3.78
C SER A 127 -10.23 3.29 2.68
N ILE A 128 -11.50 3.05 3.06
CA ILE A 128 -12.62 3.29 2.15
C ILE A 128 -12.40 4.72 1.68
N ALA A 129 -11.98 4.90 0.43
CA ALA A 129 -12.01 6.20 -0.20
C ALA A 129 -13.48 6.62 -0.08
N ALA A 130 -13.78 7.54 0.83
CA ALA A 130 -15.12 8.08 0.92
C ALA A 130 -15.48 8.49 -0.50
N PRO A 131 -16.58 7.97 -1.09
CA PRO A 131 -16.90 8.29 -2.47
C PRO A 131 -17.01 9.81 -2.56
N THR A 132 -16.03 10.44 -3.19
CA THR A 132 -16.04 11.87 -3.51
C THR A 132 -17.10 12.19 -4.57
N THR A 133 -17.85 11.18 -5.01
CA THR A 133 -19.07 11.28 -5.80
C THR A 133 -20.27 11.67 -4.94
N ARG A 134 -20.45 12.99 -4.84
CA ARG A 134 -21.74 13.71 -4.95
C ARG A 134 -22.83 13.31 -3.92
N PRO A 135 -23.09 14.16 -2.89
CA PRO A 135 -24.13 13.96 -1.86
C PRO A 135 -25.60 13.87 -2.34
N TRP A 136 -25.89 13.91 -3.64
CA TRP A 136 -27.25 14.09 -4.17
C TRP A 136 -27.96 12.79 -4.60
N LEU A 137 -27.28 11.63 -4.62
CA LEU A 137 -27.90 10.37 -5.05
C LEU A 137 -28.74 9.67 -3.96
N TYR A 138 -28.81 10.23 -2.74
CA TYR A 138 -29.67 9.71 -1.66
C TYR A 138 -30.96 10.52 -1.45
N ALA A 139 -31.27 11.47 -2.33
CA ALA A 139 -32.61 12.04 -2.40
C ALA A 139 -33.55 11.02 -3.08
N ARG A 140 -33.94 10.00 -2.32
CA ARG A 140 -35.01 9.07 -2.68
C ARG A 140 -36.27 9.92 -2.82
N THR A 141 -36.62 10.27 -4.05
CA THR A 141 -37.90 10.89 -4.38
C THR A 141 -39.01 10.02 -3.77
N PRO A 142 -39.98 10.59 -3.03
CA PRO A 142 -41.13 9.82 -2.57
C PRO A 142 -41.85 9.32 -3.82
N ARG A 143 -41.80 8.01 -4.05
CA ARG A 143 -42.57 7.35 -5.10
C ARG A 143 -44.04 7.60 -4.76
N ALA A 144 -44.66 8.50 -5.51
CA ALA A 144 -46.10 8.73 -5.48
C ALA A 144 -46.81 7.37 -5.61
N ALA A 145 -47.70 7.08 -4.67
CA ALA A 145 -48.55 5.91 -4.70
C ALA A 145 -49.47 5.98 -5.94
N PRO A 146 -49.57 4.94 -6.77
CA PRO A 146 -50.66 4.85 -7.72
C PRO A 146 -51.94 4.49 -6.95
N ARG A 147 -52.89 5.42 -6.97
CA ARG A 147 -54.29 5.22 -6.59
C ARG A 147 -54.90 4.27 -7.63
N VAL A 148 -55.02 2.97 -7.33
CA VAL A 148 -55.81 2.06 -8.18
C VAL A 148 -57.23 2.06 -7.64
N ALA A 149 -58.10 2.73 -8.39
CA ALA A 149 -59.53 2.71 -8.21
C ALA A 149 -60.12 1.39 -8.71
N SER A 150 -60.98 0.83 -7.87
CA SER A 150 -62.08 -0.11 -8.07
C SER A 150 -62.47 -0.45 -9.53
N ARG A 151 -62.52 -1.75 -9.84
CA ARG A 151 -63.62 -2.30 -10.65
C ARG A 151 -63.88 -3.75 -10.29
N SER A 152 -65.01 -3.95 -9.60
CA SER A 152 -65.64 -5.25 -9.39
C SER A 152 -66.11 -5.77 -10.75
N LEU A 153 -65.64 -6.95 -11.15
CA LEU A 153 -66.21 -7.70 -12.27
C LEU A 153 -66.80 -8.99 -11.69
N HIS A 154 -68.12 -9.00 -11.62
CA HIS A 154 -68.92 -10.21 -11.55
C HIS A 154 -68.60 -11.10 -12.75
N ALA A 155 -68.34 -12.38 -12.51
CA ALA A 155 -68.41 -13.41 -13.54
C ALA A 155 -69.20 -14.59 -12.98
N SER A 156 -70.37 -14.75 -13.58
CA SER A 156 -71.38 -15.77 -13.33
C SER A 156 -70.85 -17.18 -13.57
N ARG A 157 -71.33 -18.13 -12.77
CA ARG A 157 -71.18 -19.58 -13.01
C ARG A 157 -71.83 -19.99 -14.34
N PRO A 158 -71.30 -21.03 -15.00
CA PRO A 158 -72.13 -21.99 -15.71
C PRO A 158 -72.12 -23.36 -15.02
N SER A 159 -73.31 -23.94 -14.91
CA SER A 159 -73.58 -25.36 -14.62
C SER A 159 -73.20 -26.27 -15.80
N VAL A 160 -73.32 -27.59 -15.56
CA VAL A 160 -73.40 -28.77 -16.46
C VAL A 160 -72.11 -29.61 -16.37
N ASP A 161 -72.09 -30.87 -15.93
CA ASP A 161 -73.09 -31.93 -15.69
C ASP A 161 -72.93 -32.59 -14.30
#